data_AF-A0AAV9IFI6-F1
#
_entry.id   AF-A0AAV9IFI6-F1
#
_cell.length_a   1.000
_cell.length_b   1.000
_cell.length_c   1.000
_cell.angle_alpha   90.00
_cell.angle_beta   90.00
_cell.angle_gamma   90.00
#
_symmetry.space_group_name_H-M   'P 1'
#
loop_
_entity.id
_entity.type
_entity.pdbx_description
1 polymer ?
#
loop_
_entity_poly.entity_id
_entity_poly.type
_entity_poly.pdbx_seq_one_letter_code
_entity_poly.pdbx_strand_id
1 'polypeptide(L)'
;MKPWNEAIQGEISILEKYIASQRCKESIQQLCVFDFDGTLVRTPCPEEGKAKYLEYYFQPWPFRGWWSRPESLLPPVLSLPLPPELVISSVVSQFRCLDQEWKNLCIILTGRLSTVRPQVLRITQDLDLGILPWRVFCKPESGHLTTDTFTYKQRVLEELAHRFGGIRRLVIYEDRPSQVNLFKTVLAPNFRKQFSIDTCIFHVTGEEIVEYGTF
;
A
#
# COMPACT_ATOMS: atom_id res chain seq x y z
N MET A 1 0.85 -21.86 -10.48
CA MET A 1 0.96 -20.62 -9.67
C MET A 1 2.33 -20.61 -9.03
N LYS A 2 3.10 -19.53 -9.17
CA LYS A 2 4.35 -19.39 -8.41
C LYS A 2 4.03 -19.26 -6.91
N PRO A 3 4.81 -19.83 -6.00
CA PRO A 3 4.76 -19.49 -4.58
C PRO A 3 4.76 -17.97 -4.42
N TRP A 4 3.88 -17.43 -3.57
CA TRP A 4 3.71 -15.99 -3.45
C TRP A 4 4.98 -15.23 -3.03
N ASN A 5 5.91 -15.91 -2.33
CA ASN A 5 7.25 -15.40 -2.04
C ASN A 5 8.05 -15.11 -3.32
N GLU A 6 7.98 -15.96 -4.34
CA GLU A 6 8.69 -15.73 -5.62
C GLU A 6 8.10 -14.53 -6.38
N ALA A 7 6.79 -14.31 -6.27
CA ALA A 7 6.14 -13.14 -6.88
C ALA A 7 6.64 -11.83 -6.26
N ILE A 8 6.68 -11.76 -4.92
CA ILE A 8 7.22 -10.60 -4.19
C ILE A 8 8.68 -10.36 -4.53
N GLN A 9 9.52 -11.40 -4.51
CA GLN A 9 10.92 -11.29 -4.87
C GLN A 9 11.12 -10.82 -6.31
N GLY A 10 10.27 -11.27 -7.24
CA GLY A 10 10.27 -10.82 -8.63
C GLY A 10 9.98 -9.33 -8.75
N GLU A 11 8.93 -8.83 -8.09
CA GLU A 11 8.56 -7.41 -8.09
C GLU A 11 9.65 -6.53 -7.46
N ILE A 12 10.17 -6.94 -6.30
CA ILE A 12 11.26 -6.22 -5.62
C ILE A 12 12.54 -6.23 -6.47
N SER A 13 12.82 -7.31 -7.20
CA SER A 13 13.98 -7.35 -8.11
C SER A 13 13.84 -6.37 -9.27
N ILE A 14 12.63 -6.12 -9.77
CA ILE A 14 12.38 -5.09 -10.79
C ILE A 14 12.63 -3.70 -10.20
N LEU A 15 12.09 -3.43 -9.01
CA LEU A 15 12.32 -2.18 -8.30
C LEU A 15 13.82 -1.95 -8.03
N GLU A 16 14.53 -2.96 -7.52
CA GLU A 16 15.97 -2.90 -7.24
C GLU A 16 16.77 -2.56 -8.50
N LYS A 17 16.50 -3.24 -9.62
CA LYS A 17 17.15 -2.94 -10.92
C LYS A 17 16.87 -1.51 -11.38
N TYR A 18 15.62 -1.05 -11.23
CA TYR A 18 15.26 0.32 -11.59
C TYR A 18 16.02 1.33 -10.73
N ILE A 19 16.03 1.16 -9.40
CA ILE A 19 16.75 2.06 -8.50
C ILE A 19 18.24 2.05 -8.84
N ALA A 20 18.85 0.87 -9.01
CA ALA A 20 20.26 0.73 -9.37
C ALA A 20 20.63 1.40 -10.70
N SER A 21 19.68 1.55 -11.63
CA SER A 21 19.90 2.27 -12.90
C SER A 21 19.95 3.80 -12.74
N GLN A 22 19.40 4.32 -11.65
CA GLN A 22 19.29 5.77 -11.40
C GLN A 22 20.22 6.23 -10.27
N ARG A 23 20.43 5.40 -9.25
CA ARG A 23 21.23 5.70 -8.06
C ARG A 23 21.72 4.45 -7.34
N CYS A 24 22.72 4.66 -6.49
CA CYS A 24 23.22 3.62 -5.58
C CYS A 24 22.13 3.22 -4.58
N LYS A 25 21.87 1.92 -4.38
CA LYS A 25 20.79 1.46 -3.50
C LYS A 25 21.05 1.78 -2.03
N GLU A 26 22.33 1.88 -1.64
CA GLU A 26 22.79 2.30 -0.32
C GLU A 26 22.50 3.78 -0.03
N SER A 27 22.15 4.57 -1.05
CA SER A 27 21.70 5.96 -0.86
C SER A 27 20.28 6.07 -0.28
N ILE A 28 19.49 4.99 -0.33
CA ILE A 28 18.18 4.94 0.29
C ILE A 28 18.35 4.83 1.80
N GLN A 29 17.94 5.87 2.53
CA GLN A 29 18.04 5.94 3.99
C GLN A 29 16.67 5.77 4.67
N GLN A 30 15.58 6.07 3.95
CA GLN A 30 14.22 5.98 4.47
C GLN A 30 13.29 5.24 3.49
N LEU A 31 12.56 4.25 4.00
CA LEU A 31 11.46 3.61 3.31
C LEU A 31 10.14 4.21 3.79
N CYS A 32 9.39 4.83 2.88
CA CYS A 32 8.09 5.43 3.17
C CYS A 32 6.98 4.57 2.57
N VAL A 33 6.07 4.09 3.40
CA VAL A 33 5.05 3.12 3.02
C VAL A 33 3.68 3.75 3.22
N PHE A 34 2.89 3.76 2.16
CA PHE A 34 1.53 4.26 2.19
C PHE A 34 0.57 3.11 1.91
N ASP A 35 -0.38 2.84 2.82
CA ASP A 35 -1.53 2.03 2.45
C ASP A 35 -2.40 2.77 1.42
N PHE A 36 -3.31 2.04 0.79
CA PHE A 36 -4.14 2.58 -0.29
C PHE A 36 -5.55 2.93 0.18
N ASP A 37 -6.36 1.90 0.45
CA ASP A 37 -7.75 2.05 0.89
C ASP A 37 -7.79 2.75 2.26
N GLY A 38 -8.56 3.82 2.39
CA GLY A 38 -8.68 4.60 3.64
C GLY A 38 -7.48 5.46 3.99
N THR A 39 -6.37 5.35 3.26
CA THR A 39 -5.12 6.10 3.52
C THR A 39 -4.79 7.11 2.42
N LEU A 40 -4.69 6.70 1.15
CA LEU A 40 -4.54 7.63 0.02
C LEU A 40 -5.90 8.02 -0.55
N VAL A 41 -6.84 7.07 -0.55
CA VAL A 41 -8.17 7.24 -1.12
C VAL A 41 -9.21 6.60 -0.21
N ARG A 42 -10.29 7.32 0.07
CA ARG A 42 -11.49 6.80 0.71
C ARG A 42 -12.28 5.94 -0.27
N THR A 43 -11.78 4.74 -0.54
CA THR A 43 -12.48 3.77 -1.39
C THR A 43 -13.73 3.25 -0.67
N PRO A 44 -14.83 2.95 -1.40
CA PRO A 44 -16.04 2.42 -0.77
C PRO A 44 -15.80 1.12 -0.01
N CYS A 45 -16.28 1.06 1.23
CA CYS A 45 -16.36 -0.16 2.01
C CYS A 45 -17.43 -1.12 1.43
N PRO A 46 -17.40 -2.42 1.81
CA PRO A 46 -18.36 -3.40 1.31
C PRO A 46 -19.82 -2.98 1.45
N GLU A 47 -20.18 -2.32 2.55
CA GLU A 47 -21.54 -1.91 2.85
C GLU A 47 -22.02 -0.84 1.85
N GLU A 48 -21.25 0.25 1.73
CA GLU A 48 -21.55 1.37 0.82
C GLU A 48 -21.54 0.91 -0.64
N GLY A 49 -20.48 0.20 -1.04
CA GLY A 49 -20.30 -0.12 -2.45
C GLY A 49 -21.25 -1.22 -2.94
N LYS A 50 -21.63 -2.20 -2.09
CA LYS A 50 -22.67 -3.17 -2.46
C LYS A 50 -24.04 -2.51 -2.59
N ALA A 51 -24.33 -1.48 -1.80
CA ALA A 51 -25.56 -0.69 -1.93
C ALA A 51 -25.58 0.04 -3.28
N LYS A 52 -24.48 0.75 -3.64
CA LYS A 52 -24.33 1.39 -4.97
C LYS A 52 -24.47 0.40 -6.13
N TYR A 53 -23.89 -0.79 -5.99
CA TYR A 53 -24.01 -1.85 -6.99
C TYR A 53 -25.47 -2.30 -7.16
N LEU A 54 -26.16 -2.55 -6.05
CA LEU A 54 -27.57 -2.96 -6.06
C LEU A 54 -28.48 -1.89 -6.65
N GLU A 55 -28.28 -0.63 -6.29
CA GLU A 55 -29.06 0.49 -6.82
C GLU A 55 -28.93 0.62 -8.34
N TYR A 56 -27.72 0.48 -8.86
CA TYR A 56 -27.46 0.65 -10.29
C TYR A 56 -27.86 -0.56 -11.13
N TYR A 57 -27.53 -1.78 -10.69
CA TYR A 57 -27.77 -3.01 -11.45
C TYR A 57 -29.09 -3.71 -11.11
N PHE A 58 -29.79 -3.27 -10.07
CA PHE A 58 -30.95 -3.96 -9.51
C PHE A 58 -30.68 -5.42 -9.15
N GLN A 59 -29.42 -5.75 -8.86
CA GLN A 59 -28.96 -7.09 -8.51
C GLN A 59 -28.02 -7.04 -7.31
N PRO A 60 -28.10 -8.02 -6.38
CA PRO A 60 -27.16 -8.08 -5.28
C PRO A 60 -25.75 -8.35 -5.81
N TRP A 61 -24.76 -7.94 -5.02
CA TRP A 61 -23.36 -8.19 -5.31
C TRP A 61 -23.09 -9.69 -5.56
N PRO A 62 -22.65 -10.09 -6.76
CA PRO A 62 -22.64 -11.50 -7.15
C PRO A 62 -21.41 -12.26 -6.62
N PHE A 63 -20.45 -11.57 -6.01
CA PHE A 63 -19.18 -12.16 -5.59
C PHE A 63 -19.11 -12.39 -4.08
N ARG A 64 -18.38 -13.43 -3.65
CA ARG A 64 -18.18 -13.72 -2.22
C ARG A 64 -17.33 -12.67 -1.48
N GLY A 65 -16.47 -11.95 -2.19
CA GLY A 65 -15.50 -11.00 -1.61
C GLY A 65 -15.65 -9.59 -2.16
N TRP A 66 -15.11 -8.62 -1.43
CA TRP A 66 -15.07 -7.20 -1.80
C TRP A 66 -13.68 -6.78 -2.27
N TRP A 67 -12.70 -6.89 -1.37
CA TRP A 67 -11.33 -6.39 -1.55
C TRP A 67 -10.54 -7.06 -2.69
N SER A 68 -11.01 -8.22 -3.17
CA SER A 68 -10.43 -8.97 -4.28
C SER A 68 -11.08 -8.72 -5.63
N ARG A 69 -12.09 -7.84 -5.71
CA ARG A 69 -12.91 -7.67 -6.91
C ARG A 69 -12.59 -6.34 -7.59
N PRO A 70 -12.15 -6.34 -8.87
CA PRO A 70 -11.98 -5.12 -9.65
C PRO A 70 -13.21 -4.21 -9.64
N GLU A 71 -14.41 -4.81 -9.63
CA GLU A 71 -15.70 -4.13 -9.62
C GLU A 71 -15.89 -3.21 -8.41
N SER A 72 -15.19 -3.46 -7.30
CA SER A 72 -15.22 -2.58 -6.12
C SER A 72 -14.48 -1.25 -6.33
N LEU A 73 -13.70 -1.12 -7.39
CA LEU A 73 -12.97 0.09 -7.81
C LEU A 73 -13.36 0.54 -9.23
N LEU A 74 -14.52 0.12 -9.72
CA LEU A 74 -15.06 0.48 -11.02
C LEU A 74 -16.46 1.08 -10.88
N PRO A 75 -16.94 1.85 -11.89
CA PRO A 75 -18.32 2.28 -11.93
C PRO A 75 -19.24 1.05 -11.93
N PRO A 76 -20.39 1.11 -11.24
CA PRO A 76 -20.96 2.25 -10.54
C PRO A 76 -20.47 2.45 -9.10
N VAL A 77 -19.63 1.54 -8.57
CA VAL A 77 -19.19 1.56 -7.17
C VAL A 77 -18.27 2.74 -6.90
N LEU A 78 -17.28 2.94 -7.78
CA LEU A 78 -16.33 4.05 -7.73
C LEU A 78 -16.34 4.77 -9.08
N SER A 79 -16.71 6.04 -9.07
CA SER A 79 -16.77 6.86 -10.28
C SER A 79 -15.40 7.01 -10.94
N LEU A 80 -15.43 7.22 -12.27
CA LEU A 80 -14.27 7.51 -13.10
C LEU A 80 -14.51 8.80 -13.88
N PRO A 81 -13.63 9.82 -13.76
CA PRO A 81 -12.40 9.85 -12.94
C PRO A 81 -12.67 9.80 -11.43
N LEU A 82 -11.64 9.54 -10.62
CA LEU A 82 -11.75 9.55 -9.16
C LEU A 82 -12.30 10.92 -8.67
N PRO A 83 -13.40 10.94 -7.89
CA PRO A 83 -13.92 12.17 -7.31
C PRO A 83 -12.94 12.78 -6.28
N PRO A 84 -12.70 14.11 -6.31
CA PRO A 84 -11.77 14.79 -5.39
C PRO A 84 -12.08 14.57 -3.91
N GLU A 85 -13.34 14.44 -3.52
CA GLU A 85 -13.80 14.21 -2.15
C GLU A 85 -13.50 12.79 -1.61
N LEU A 86 -12.99 11.91 -2.46
CA LEU A 86 -12.48 10.61 -2.06
C LEU A 86 -10.96 10.62 -1.89
N VAL A 87 -10.27 11.70 -2.29
CA VAL A 87 -8.84 11.84 -2.11
C VAL A 87 -8.55 12.28 -0.68
N ILE A 88 -7.61 11.60 -0.02
CA ILE A 88 -7.09 12.04 1.28
C ILE A 88 -5.90 12.94 0.99
N SER A 89 -6.18 14.23 0.90
CA SER A 89 -5.28 15.23 0.33
C SER A 89 -4.03 15.46 1.19
N SER A 90 -4.18 15.37 2.52
CA SER A 90 -3.06 15.47 3.46
C SER A 90 -2.02 14.38 3.21
N VAL A 91 -2.44 13.12 3.05
CA VAL A 91 -1.55 11.99 2.83
C VAL A 91 -0.93 12.02 1.43
N VAL A 92 -1.70 12.38 0.41
CA VAL A 92 -1.17 12.59 -0.96
C VAL A 92 -0.10 13.68 -0.98
N SER A 93 -0.31 14.77 -0.23
CA SER A 93 0.69 15.85 -0.11
C SER A 93 1.96 15.37 0.58
N GLN A 94 1.82 14.53 1.64
CA GLN A 94 2.98 13.92 2.29
C GLN A 94 3.73 12.95 1.38
N PHE A 95 3.02 12.14 0.59
CA PHE A 95 3.64 11.28 -0.42
C PHE A 95 4.51 12.11 -1.37
N ARG A 96 3.95 13.17 -1.95
CA ARG A 96 4.67 14.03 -2.91
C ARG A 96 5.89 14.71 -2.28
N CYS A 97 5.75 15.22 -1.06
CA CYS A 97 6.85 15.83 -0.32
C CYS A 97 7.98 14.82 -0.08
N LEU A 98 7.65 13.64 0.44
CA LEU A 98 8.64 12.61 0.73
C LEU A 98 9.27 12.02 -0.53
N ASP A 99 8.55 11.96 -1.65
CA ASP A 99 9.06 11.37 -2.89
C ASP A 99 10.04 12.25 -3.67
N GLN A 100 10.07 13.56 -3.38
CA GLN A 100 11.05 14.48 -3.96
C GLN A 100 12.45 14.27 -3.36
N GLU A 101 12.55 13.66 -2.18
CA GLU A 101 13.82 13.46 -1.48
C GLU A 101 14.58 12.25 -2.02
N TRP A 102 15.81 12.47 -2.49
CA TRP A 102 16.62 11.43 -3.12
C TRP A 102 17.02 10.28 -2.17
N LYS A 103 16.91 10.48 -0.87
CA LYS A 103 17.20 9.46 0.15
C LYS A 103 15.98 8.61 0.49
N ASN A 104 14.81 9.02 0.04
CA ASN A 104 13.56 8.33 0.32
C ASN A 104 13.21 7.37 -0.80
N LEU A 105 12.63 6.25 -0.43
CA LEU A 105 11.94 5.35 -1.33
C LEU A 105 10.48 5.29 -0.87
N CYS A 106 9.58 5.98 -1.57
CA CYS A 106 8.15 5.85 -1.29
C CYS A 106 7.56 4.65 -2.04
N ILE A 107 6.67 3.89 -1.39
CA ILE A 107 5.93 2.80 -2.02
C ILE A 107 4.48 2.84 -1.59
N ILE A 108 3.60 2.29 -2.42
CA ILE A 108 2.24 1.96 -2.04
C ILE A 108 2.19 0.46 -1.73
N LEU A 109 1.67 0.10 -0.56
CA LEU A 109 1.59 -1.28 -0.10
C LEU A 109 0.18 -1.59 0.38
N THR A 110 -0.62 -2.20 -0.50
CA THR A 110 -2.05 -2.42 -0.29
C THR A 110 -2.41 -3.89 -0.03
N GLY A 111 -3.44 -4.12 0.77
CA GLY A 111 -4.07 -5.43 0.95
C GLY A 111 -4.92 -5.90 -0.24
N ARG A 112 -5.16 -5.04 -1.26
CA ARG A 112 -5.84 -5.42 -2.50
C ARG A 112 -5.09 -6.54 -3.21
N LEU A 113 -5.83 -7.49 -3.79
CA LEU A 113 -5.21 -8.56 -4.56
C LEU A 113 -4.54 -8.03 -5.82
N SER A 114 -3.48 -8.70 -6.26
CA SER A 114 -2.73 -8.39 -7.48
C SER A 114 -3.58 -8.35 -8.75
N THR A 115 -4.70 -9.08 -8.80
CA THR A 115 -5.71 -9.01 -9.86
C THR A 115 -6.44 -7.66 -9.94
N VAL A 116 -6.42 -6.88 -8.86
CA VAL A 116 -7.01 -5.53 -8.76
C VAL A 116 -5.96 -4.43 -9.02
N ARG A 117 -4.69 -4.79 -9.26
CA ARG A 117 -3.59 -3.84 -9.51
C ARG A 117 -3.91 -2.83 -10.63
N PRO A 118 -4.50 -3.20 -11.78
CA PRO A 118 -4.79 -2.22 -12.84
C PRO A 118 -5.68 -1.06 -12.36
N GLN A 119 -6.65 -1.34 -11.48
CA GLN A 119 -7.54 -0.31 -10.93
C GLN A 119 -6.81 0.56 -9.90
N VAL A 120 -5.96 -0.04 -9.06
CA VAL A 120 -5.11 0.72 -8.12
C VAL A 120 -4.17 1.66 -8.89
N LEU A 121 -3.49 1.17 -9.92
CA LEU A 121 -2.58 1.99 -10.74
C LEU A 121 -3.31 3.13 -11.45
N ARG A 122 -4.48 2.87 -12.03
CA ARG A 122 -5.31 3.93 -12.62
C ARG A 122 -5.65 5.01 -11.59
N ILE A 123 -6.09 4.61 -10.38
CA ILE A 123 -6.40 5.58 -9.33
C ILE A 123 -5.15 6.38 -8.93
N THR A 124 -3.98 5.76 -8.84
CA THR A 124 -2.73 6.51 -8.57
C THR A 124 -2.34 7.48 -9.67
N GLN A 125 -2.80 7.24 -10.92
CA GLN A 125 -2.67 8.19 -12.03
C GLN A 125 -3.67 9.35 -11.88
N ASP A 126 -4.93 9.07 -11.51
CA ASP A 126 -5.93 10.10 -11.22
C ASP A 126 -5.49 11.02 -10.08
N LEU A 127 -4.73 10.49 -9.11
CA LEU A 127 -4.11 11.24 -8.03
C LEU A 127 -2.88 12.06 -8.45
N ASP A 128 -2.40 11.92 -9.69
CA ASP A 128 -1.16 12.54 -10.18
C ASP A 128 0.02 12.36 -9.21
N LEU A 129 0.27 11.10 -8.81
CA LEU A 129 1.39 10.78 -7.93
C LEU A 129 2.72 10.62 -8.70
N GLY A 130 2.67 10.46 -10.03
CA GLY A 130 3.86 10.11 -10.82
C GLY A 130 4.49 8.76 -10.43
N ILE A 131 3.81 7.94 -9.62
CA ILE A 131 4.36 6.71 -9.08
C ILE A 131 4.46 5.63 -10.14
N LEU A 132 5.62 4.97 -10.20
CA LEU A 132 5.87 3.90 -11.16
C LEU A 132 5.22 2.59 -10.69
N PRO A 133 4.73 1.73 -11.62
CA PRO A 133 4.01 0.50 -11.26
C PRO A 133 4.76 -0.45 -10.32
N TRP A 134 6.09 -0.54 -10.45
CA TRP A 134 6.95 -1.39 -9.59
C TRP A 134 7.20 -0.81 -8.19
N ARG A 135 6.60 0.34 -7.86
CA ARG A 135 6.52 0.90 -6.50
C ARG A 135 5.14 0.68 -5.86
N VAL A 136 4.24 -0.07 -6.52
CA VAL A 136 2.89 -0.40 -6.05
C VAL A 136 2.76 -1.90 -5.83
N PHE A 137 2.79 -2.32 -4.57
CA PHE A 137 2.74 -3.71 -4.13
C PHE A 137 1.32 -4.10 -3.76
N CYS A 138 0.76 -5.05 -4.52
CA CYS A 138 -0.55 -5.65 -4.25
C CYS A 138 -0.36 -7.07 -3.73
N LYS A 139 -1.27 -7.49 -2.86
CA LYS A 139 -1.24 -8.82 -2.25
C LYS A 139 -1.34 -9.92 -3.33
N PRO A 140 -0.38 -10.85 -3.42
CA PRO A 140 -0.42 -11.91 -4.42
C PRO A 140 -1.62 -12.85 -4.20
N GLU A 141 -2.14 -13.42 -5.27
CA GLU A 141 -3.09 -14.53 -5.18
C GLU A 141 -2.34 -15.82 -4.83
N SER A 142 -2.78 -16.51 -3.78
CA SER A 142 -2.18 -17.75 -3.30
C SER A 142 -3.23 -18.86 -3.15
N GLY A 143 -3.87 -19.25 -4.25
CA GLY A 143 -4.81 -20.39 -4.28
C GLY A 143 -5.86 -20.34 -3.15
N HIS A 144 -6.13 -21.49 -2.51
CA HIS A 144 -7.14 -21.64 -1.45
C HIS A 144 -6.75 -21.02 -0.09
N LEU A 145 -5.54 -20.49 0.08
CA LEU A 145 -5.05 -19.91 1.33
C LEU A 145 -4.60 -18.49 1.09
N THR A 146 -5.47 -17.52 1.32
CA THR A 146 -5.04 -16.11 1.35
C THR A 146 -4.22 -15.88 2.61
N THR A 147 -2.93 -15.59 2.48
CA THR A 147 -2.11 -15.06 3.60
C THR A 147 -2.81 -13.84 4.20
N ASP A 148 -2.79 -13.61 5.51
CA ASP A 148 -3.39 -12.40 6.06
C ASP A 148 -2.63 -11.14 5.56
N THR A 149 -3.31 -10.00 5.56
CA THR A 149 -2.74 -8.75 5.00
C THR A 149 -1.49 -8.31 5.75
N PHE A 150 -1.45 -8.46 7.08
CA PHE A 150 -0.29 -8.03 7.86
C PHE A 150 0.94 -8.89 7.53
N THR A 151 0.83 -10.21 7.53
CA THR A 151 1.94 -11.11 7.17
C THR A 151 2.47 -10.82 5.77
N TYR A 152 1.59 -10.56 4.80
CA TYR A 152 2.02 -10.13 3.47
C TYR A 152 2.82 -8.82 3.51
N LYS A 153 2.28 -7.77 4.15
CA LYS A 153 2.94 -6.46 4.24
C LYS A 153 4.31 -6.60 4.93
N GLN A 154 4.35 -7.31 6.05
CA GLN A 154 5.59 -7.58 6.78
C GLN A 154 6.65 -8.21 5.89
N ARG A 155 6.33 -9.25 5.11
CA ARG A 155 7.33 -9.89 4.23
C ARG A 155 7.84 -8.99 3.12
N VAL A 156 6.98 -8.15 2.53
CA VAL A 156 7.43 -7.16 1.53
C VAL A 156 8.44 -6.21 2.17
N LEU A 157 8.12 -5.69 3.36
CA LEU A 157 8.99 -4.75 4.06
C LEU A 157 10.32 -5.40 4.50
N GLU A 158 10.29 -6.64 4.97
CA GLU A 158 11.49 -7.40 5.35
C GLU A 158 12.39 -7.61 4.14
N GLU A 159 11.83 -8.07 3.00
CA GLU A 159 12.61 -8.27 1.77
C GLU A 159 13.21 -6.95 1.27
N LEU A 160 12.48 -5.84 1.34
CA LEU A 160 13.03 -4.51 1.03
C LEU A 160 14.17 -4.13 1.99
N ALA A 161 14.02 -4.34 3.29
CA ALA A 161 15.09 -4.06 4.26
C ALA A 161 16.35 -4.89 3.99
N HIS A 162 16.21 -6.16 3.59
CA HIS A 162 17.34 -7.01 3.19
C HIS A 162 18.03 -6.52 1.91
N ARG A 163 17.26 -6.06 0.91
CA ARG A 163 17.78 -5.65 -0.40
C ARG A 163 18.47 -4.28 -0.36
N PHE A 164 17.92 -3.36 0.44
CA PHE A 164 18.33 -1.97 0.54
C PHE A 164 18.99 -1.70 1.91
N GLY A 165 20.25 -2.13 2.07
CA GLY A 165 20.97 -2.08 3.35
C GLY A 165 21.27 -0.68 3.92
N GLY A 166 20.99 0.38 3.15
CA GLY A 166 21.11 1.78 3.59
C GLY A 166 19.95 2.26 4.45
N ILE A 167 18.81 1.54 4.47
CA ILE A 167 17.62 1.97 5.20
C ILE A 167 17.93 1.99 6.70
N ARG A 168 17.60 3.11 7.35
CA ARG A 168 17.68 3.32 8.80
C ARG A 168 16.35 3.74 9.41
N ARG A 169 15.42 4.23 8.58
CA ARG A 169 14.09 4.62 9.02
C ARG A 169 13.01 4.01 8.13
N LEU A 170 11.99 3.45 8.77
CA LEU A 170 10.76 3.00 8.14
C LEU A 170 9.63 3.95 8.58
N VAL A 171 8.91 4.51 7.62
CA VAL A 171 7.76 5.39 7.86
C VAL A 171 6.52 4.73 7.28
N ILE A 172 5.47 4.54 8.07
CA ILE A 172 4.24 3.86 7.63
C ILE A 172 3.03 4.77 7.84
N TYR A 173 2.23 4.96 6.79
CA TYR A 173 0.89 5.55 6.84
C TYR A 173 -0.14 4.45 6.62
N GLU A 174 -1.03 4.25 7.59
CA GLU A 174 -2.08 3.22 7.59
C GLU A 174 -3.32 3.73 8.32
N ASP A 175 -4.51 3.42 7.80
CA ASP A 175 -5.79 3.88 8.36
C ASP A 175 -6.39 2.90 9.37
N ARG A 176 -6.05 1.60 9.27
CA ARG A 176 -6.65 0.56 10.11
C ARG A 176 -5.97 0.45 11.47
N PRO A 177 -6.67 0.71 12.59
CA PRO A 177 -6.09 0.62 13.92
C PRO A 177 -5.50 -0.76 14.25
N SER A 178 -6.09 -1.84 13.72
CA SER A 178 -5.58 -3.20 13.92
C SER A 178 -4.24 -3.45 13.22
N GLN A 179 -4.03 -2.89 12.03
CA GLN A 179 -2.75 -2.93 11.31
C GLN A 179 -1.72 -2.04 12.01
N VAL A 180 -2.09 -0.82 12.40
CA VAL A 180 -1.24 0.11 13.17
C VAL A 180 -0.73 -0.58 14.44
N ASN A 181 -1.60 -1.27 15.17
CA ASN A 181 -1.21 -1.99 16.37
C ASN A 181 -0.22 -3.13 16.07
N LEU A 182 -0.42 -3.92 15.02
CA LEU A 182 0.51 -4.98 14.63
C LEU A 182 1.86 -4.42 14.15
N PHE A 183 1.87 -3.31 13.41
CA PHE A 183 3.11 -2.62 13.05
C PHE A 183 3.88 -2.16 14.28
N LYS A 184 3.17 -1.62 15.27
CA LYS A 184 3.78 -1.17 16.52
C LYS A 184 4.31 -2.30 17.38
N THR A 185 3.52 -3.36 17.59
CA THR A 185 3.84 -4.39 18.58
C THR A 185 4.65 -5.55 18.03
N VAL A 186 4.64 -5.76 16.71
CA VAL A 186 5.32 -6.88 16.05
C VAL A 186 6.37 -6.38 15.07
N LEU A 187 5.98 -5.56 14.08
CA LEU A 187 6.90 -5.16 13.00
C LEU A 187 8.06 -4.31 13.51
N ALA A 188 7.78 -3.22 14.20
CA ALA A 188 8.80 -2.26 14.62
C ALA A 188 9.85 -2.88 15.56
N PRO A 189 9.50 -3.66 16.60
CA PRO A 189 10.49 -4.36 17.43
C PRO A 189 11.36 -5.33 16.61
N ASN A 190 10.77 -6.05 15.66
CA ASN A 190 11.51 -6.95 14.79
C ASN A 190 12.48 -6.18 13.88
N PHE A 191 12.04 -5.06 13.31
CA PHE A 191 12.86 -4.24 12.41
C PHE A 191 14.04 -3.60 13.14
N ARG A 192 13.80 -3.08 14.34
CA ARG A 192 14.85 -2.54 15.19
C ARG A 192 15.86 -3.61 15.57
N LYS A 193 15.40 -4.79 15.99
CA LYS A 193 16.27 -5.90 16.41
C LYS A 193 17.07 -6.49 15.25
N GLN A 194 16.45 -6.69 14.10
CA GLN A 194 17.03 -7.44 12.99
C GLN A 194 17.83 -6.55 12.02
N PHE A 195 17.35 -5.33 11.77
CA PHE A 195 17.90 -4.45 10.74
C PHE A 195 18.46 -3.13 11.30
N SER A 196 18.31 -2.86 12.60
CA SER A 196 18.62 -1.55 13.20
C SER A 196 17.90 -0.40 12.49
N ILE A 197 16.62 -0.65 12.14
CA ILE A 197 15.73 0.33 11.50
C ILE A 197 14.73 0.83 12.54
N ASP A 198 14.69 2.15 12.76
CA ASP A 198 13.67 2.79 13.58
C ASP A 198 12.38 2.93 12.77
N THR A 199 11.23 2.67 13.40
CA THR A 199 9.93 2.70 12.70
C THR A 199 9.05 3.81 13.25
N CYS A 200 8.64 4.74 12.37
CA CYS A 200 7.65 5.78 12.67
C CYS A 200 6.31 5.41 12.03
N ILE A 201 5.23 5.45 12.81
CA ILE A 201 3.90 5.03 12.36
C ILE A 201 2.94 6.21 12.47
N PHE A 202 2.26 6.51 11.37
CA PHE A 202 1.21 7.50 11.26
C PHE A 202 -0.13 6.77 11.03
N HIS A 203 -1.08 7.02 11.93
CA HIS A 203 -2.47 6.58 11.76
C HIS A 203 -3.24 7.66 11.01
N VAL A 204 -3.93 7.24 9.95
CA VAL A 204 -4.72 8.13 9.10
C VAL A 204 -6.20 7.99 9.43
N THR A 205 -6.89 9.10 9.70
CA THR A 205 -8.34 9.14 9.90
C THR A 205 -8.94 10.25 9.05
N GLY A 206 -9.32 9.91 7.82
CA GLY A 206 -9.69 10.92 6.83
C GLY A 206 -8.51 11.83 6.53
N GLU A 207 -8.68 13.15 6.63
CA GLU A 207 -7.59 14.13 6.41
C GLU A 207 -6.62 14.24 7.59
N GLU A 208 -6.95 13.70 8.76
CA GLU A 208 -6.09 13.78 9.94
C GLU A 208 -4.98 12.72 9.89
N ILE A 209 -3.75 13.15 10.15
CA ILE A 209 -2.57 12.30 10.26
C ILE A 209 -2.05 12.42 11.69
N VAL A 210 -2.12 11.33 12.45
CA VAL A 210 -1.67 11.30 13.85
C VAL A 210 -0.40 10.45 13.95
N GLU A 211 0.69 11.05 14.44
CA GLU A 211 1.90 10.29 14.76
C GLU A 211 1.66 9.43 16.00
N TYR A 212 1.71 8.11 15.83
CA TYR A 212 1.55 7.16 16.93
C TYR A 212 2.87 6.93 17.70
N GLY A 213 3.99 7.34 17.13
CA GLY A 213 5.31 7.33 17.75
C GLY A 213 6.40 6.74 16.85
N THR A 214 7.64 6.84 17.34
CA THR A 214 8.83 6.20 16.78
C THR A 214 9.28 5.06 17.71
N PHE A 215 9.55 3.89 17.13
CA PHE A 215 9.80 2.63 17.84
C PHE A 215 11.12 1.98 17.43
#